data_AF-A0A7V8YRB2-F1
#
_entry.id   AF-A0A7V8YRB2-F1
#
_cell.length_a   1.000
_cell.length_b   1.000
_cell.length_c   1.000
_cell.angle_alpha   90.00
_cell.angle_beta   90.00
_cell.angle_gamma   90.00
#
_symmetry.space_group_name_H-M   'P 1'
#
loop_
_entity.id
_entity.type
_entity.pdbx_description
1 polymer ?
#
loop_
_entity_poly.entity_id
_entity_poly.type
_entity_poly.pdbx_seq_one_letter_code
_entity_poly.pdbx_strand_id
1 'polypeptide(L)'
;MQLRRALVASGGLALAAAPAACSGDDGTGGLEFSEAPVDVGEYDYVNGVVAWEDGFVAVTANGVVFRSPDGKAWDTLDATGLGNDPDGNDESAGETAVAGLAAGDGFLLVAGTRGGQSGDDKALFIPLVWRSEDGETWQQLETSGLTARYLDTIVTLDGGFLAFGTEDIPRPPGLPEEDLEDEEEEEGTGDEVPASPT
;
A
#
# COMPACT_ATOMS: atom_id res chain seq x y z
N MET A 1 -55.67 -37.10 -18.56
CA MET A 1 -54.40 -37.67 -18.06
C MET A 1 -54.50 -37.79 -16.55
N GLN A 2 -54.26 -38.99 -16.02
CA GLN A 2 -54.14 -39.25 -14.58
C GLN A 2 -52.79 -38.73 -14.05
N LEU A 3 -52.76 -38.24 -12.81
CA LEU A 3 -51.69 -38.44 -11.80
C LEU A 3 -52.21 -37.84 -10.48
N ARG A 4 -52.83 -38.66 -9.62
CA ARG A 4 -52.26 -39.29 -8.41
C ARG A 4 -51.65 -38.29 -7.41
N ARG A 5 -52.37 -38.11 -6.30
CA ARG A 5 -51.82 -37.59 -5.03
C ARG A 5 -50.85 -38.61 -4.42
N ALA A 6 -49.75 -38.14 -3.87
CA ALA A 6 -49.06 -38.76 -2.74
C ALA A 6 -48.40 -37.66 -1.88
N LEU A 7 -48.61 -37.79 -0.58
CA LEU A 7 -48.13 -36.98 0.53
C LEU A 7 -46.84 -37.62 1.10
N VAL A 8 -46.21 -36.95 2.09
CA VAL A 8 -45.18 -37.38 3.08
C VAL A 8 -43.91 -36.52 2.89
N ALA A 9 -43.56 -35.53 3.71
CA ALA A 9 -43.44 -35.33 5.17
C ALA A 9 -42.00 -35.48 5.69
N SER A 10 -41.60 -34.45 6.46
CA SER A 10 -40.67 -34.43 7.60
C SER A 10 -39.16 -34.64 7.40
N GLY A 11 -38.40 -33.64 7.89
CA GLY A 11 -37.12 -33.83 8.57
C GLY A 11 -35.89 -33.28 7.83
N GLY A 12 -35.28 -32.23 8.35
CA GLY A 12 -33.96 -31.79 7.88
C GLY A 12 -33.51 -30.50 8.55
N LEU A 13 -32.63 -30.66 9.54
CA LEU A 13 -31.90 -29.67 10.35
C LEU A 13 -31.92 -28.21 9.86
N ALA A 14 -32.29 -27.31 10.77
CA ALA A 14 -31.73 -25.96 10.77
C ALA A 14 -30.21 -26.08 11.03
N LEU A 15 -29.39 -25.90 10.00
CA LEU A 15 -28.02 -25.45 10.21
C LEU A 15 -28.11 -23.97 10.60
N ALA A 16 -28.17 -23.71 11.90
CA ALA A 16 -27.66 -22.44 12.39
C ALA A 16 -26.16 -22.48 12.10
N ALA A 17 -25.69 -21.70 11.13
CA ALA A 17 -24.27 -21.37 11.04
C ALA A 17 -23.94 -20.63 12.34
N ALA A 18 -23.37 -21.36 13.30
CA ALA A 18 -22.66 -20.73 14.39
C ALA A 18 -21.57 -19.84 13.76
N PRO A 19 -21.28 -18.64 14.29
CA PRO A 19 -20.04 -17.98 13.93
C PRO A 19 -18.92 -18.98 14.16
N ALA A 20 -17.97 -19.07 13.22
CA ALA A 20 -16.78 -19.90 13.36
C ALA A 20 -16.20 -19.61 14.74
N ALA A 21 -16.41 -20.53 15.67
CA ALA A 21 -15.78 -20.50 16.96
C ALA A 21 -14.29 -20.61 16.63
N CYS A 22 -13.51 -19.61 17.05
CA CYS A 22 -12.07 -19.76 17.19
C CYS A 22 -11.84 -20.97 18.08
N SER A 23 -11.69 -22.14 17.45
CA SER A 23 -11.43 -23.40 18.12
C SER A 23 -9.98 -23.33 18.55
N GLY A 24 -9.77 -22.83 19.77
CA GLY A 24 -8.46 -22.84 20.39
C GLY A 24 -7.94 -24.27 20.46
N ASP A 25 -6.67 -24.45 20.15
CA ASP A 25 -5.96 -25.65 20.57
C ASP A 25 -4.74 -25.21 21.38
N ASP A 26 -4.64 -25.81 22.57
CA ASP A 26 -3.70 -25.64 23.70
C ASP A 26 -3.84 -24.47 24.71
N GLY A 27 -4.65 -23.44 24.46
CA GLY A 27 -5.03 -22.48 25.50
C GLY A 27 -3.88 -21.55 25.96
N THR A 28 -2.77 -21.54 25.24
CA THR A 28 -1.89 -20.37 25.18
C THR A 28 -2.01 -19.85 23.77
N GLY A 29 -2.93 -18.92 23.52
CA GLY A 29 -2.95 -18.12 22.29
C GLY A 29 -1.72 -17.22 22.20
N GLY A 30 -0.54 -17.85 22.23
CA GLY A 30 0.75 -17.22 22.14
C GLY A 30 0.93 -16.76 20.71
N LEU A 31 1.48 -15.57 20.57
CA LEU A 31 2.00 -15.12 19.29
C LEU A 31 3.08 -16.12 18.86
N GLU A 32 2.81 -16.90 17.82
CA GLU A 32 3.83 -17.70 17.16
C GLU A 32 4.65 -16.77 16.26
N PHE A 33 5.95 -16.67 16.53
CA PHE A 33 6.87 -15.93 15.68
C PHE A 33 7.56 -16.93 14.74
N SER A 34 7.39 -16.72 13.44
CA SER A 34 8.21 -17.40 12.43
C SER A 34 9.42 -16.51 12.13
N GLU A 35 10.63 -17.02 12.35
CA GLU A 35 11.88 -16.33 12.01
C GLU A 35 12.33 -16.56 10.56
N ALA A 36 11.47 -17.15 9.71
CA ALA A 36 11.80 -17.34 8.30
C ALA A 36 11.85 -15.95 7.62
N PRO A 37 13.04 -15.46 7.21
CA PRO A 37 13.12 -14.17 6.55
C PRO A 37 12.39 -14.23 5.22
N VAL A 38 11.51 -13.26 4.97
CA VAL A 38 10.97 -13.03 3.61
C VAL A 38 12.07 -12.31 2.85
N ASP A 39 12.61 -12.95 1.81
CA ASP A 39 13.53 -12.29 0.89
C ASP A 39 12.73 -11.30 0.05
N VAL A 40 12.66 -10.06 0.52
CA VAL A 40 12.09 -8.94 -0.21
C VAL A 40 13.12 -8.30 -1.14
N GLY A 41 14.28 -8.94 -1.38
CA GLY A 41 15.29 -8.45 -2.31
C GLY A 41 15.78 -7.03 -1.99
N GLU A 42 15.94 -6.23 -3.04
CA GLU A 42 16.29 -4.80 -2.98
C GLU A 42 15.09 -3.91 -2.60
N TYR A 43 13.90 -4.48 -2.37
CA TYR A 43 12.71 -3.72 -2.01
C TYR A 43 12.77 -3.39 -0.52
N ASP A 44 13.05 -2.12 -0.22
CA ASP A 44 13.65 -1.68 1.03
C ASP A 44 12.99 -2.19 2.33
N TYR A 45 11.67 -2.38 2.38
CA TYR A 45 10.98 -3.01 3.52
C TYR A 45 9.50 -3.31 3.22
N VAL A 46 8.90 -4.23 4.01
CA VAL A 46 7.44 -4.48 4.04
C VAL A 46 6.75 -3.39 4.84
N ASN A 47 5.81 -2.66 4.22
CA ASN A 47 5.06 -1.58 4.86
C ASN A 47 3.69 -2.00 5.37
N GLY A 48 3.15 -3.12 4.89
CA GLY A 48 1.88 -3.63 5.39
C GLY A 48 1.75 -5.13 5.18
N VAL A 49 1.11 -5.79 6.16
CA VAL A 49 0.66 -7.17 6.06
C VAL A 49 -0.75 -7.27 6.62
N VAL A 50 -1.63 -7.96 5.92
CA VAL A 50 -3.03 -8.16 6.30
C VAL A 50 -3.43 -9.61 6.11
N ALA A 51 -4.32 -10.10 6.98
CA ALA A 51 -5.06 -11.32 6.69
C ALA A 51 -6.15 -11.00 5.67
N TRP A 52 -6.22 -11.76 4.59
CA TRP A 52 -7.21 -11.57 3.54
C TRP A 52 -7.50 -12.89 2.84
N GLU A 53 -8.80 -13.19 2.71
CA GLU A 53 -9.28 -14.52 2.29
C GLU A 53 -8.65 -15.66 3.13
N ASP A 54 -8.19 -16.74 2.48
CA ASP A 54 -7.60 -17.92 3.10
C ASP A 54 -6.08 -17.77 3.36
N GLY A 55 -5.59 -16.55 3.65
CA GLY A 55 -4.17 -16.34 3.92
C GLY A 55 -3.80 -14.90 4.29
N PHE A 56 -2.60 -14.51 3.89
CA PHE A 56 -1.98 -13.22 4.15
C PHE A 56 -1.50 -12.58 2.86
N VAL A 57 -1.57 -11.26 2.83
CA VAL A 57 -1.01 -10.43 1.76
C VAL A 57 -0.10 -9.39 2.39
N ALA A 58 1.06 -9.17 1.79
CA ALA A 58 2.01 -8.15 2.19
C ALA A 58 2.36 -7.24 1.01
N VAL A 59 2.71 -5.99 1.31
CA VAL A 59 3.18 -5.02 0.31
C VAL A 59 4.45 -4.33 0.79
N THR A 60 5.39 -4.09 -0.13
CA THR A 60 6.60 -3.32 0.14
C THR A 60 6.41 -1.84 -0.17
N ALA A 61 7.36 -1.01 0.27
CA ALA A 61 7.41 0.41 -0.08
C ALA A 61 7.36 0.69 -1.59
N ASN A 62 7.90 -0.22 -2.41
CA ASN A 62 7.97 -0.05 -3.86
C ASN A 62 6.78 -0.69 -4.60
N GLY A 63 5.75 -1.14 -3.86
CA GLY A 63 4.53 -1.71 -4.43
C GLY A 63 4.62 -3.18 -4.83
N VAL A 64 5.66 -3.91 -4.41
CA VAL A 64 5.72 -5.37 -4.62
C VAL A 64 4.74 -6.05 -3.68
N VAL A 65 3.88 -6.92 -4.24
CA VAL A 65 2.86 -7.65 -3.48
C VAL A 65 3.30 -9.10 -3.29
N PHE A 66 3.11 -9.61 -2.07
CA PHE A 66 3.37 -11.00 -1.73
C PHE A 66 2.11 -11.65 -1.16
N ARG A 67 1.93 -12.95 -1.42
CA ARG A 67 0.86 -13.76 -0.84
C ARG A 67 1.43 -14.95 -0.09
N SER A 68 0.79 -15.29 1.02
CA SER A 68 1.14 -16.46 1.82
C SER A 68 -0.11 -17.13 2.37
N PRO A 69 -0.35 -18.43 2.11
CA PRO A 69 -1.46 -19.16 2.74
C PRO A 69 -1.28 -19.37 4.26
N ASP A 70 -0.04 -19.35 4.76
CA ASP A 70 0.29 -19.76 6.13
C ASP A 70 1.17 -18.78 6.92
N GLY A 71 1.55 -17.66 6.30
CA GLY A 71 2.45 -16.65 6.86
C GLY A 71 3.92 -17.07 6.91
N LYS A 72 4.28 -18.24 6.38
CA LYS A 72 5.63 -18.82 6.46
C LYS A 72 6.32 -18.87 5.11
N ALA A 73 5.59 -19.23 4.06
CA ALA A 73 6.08 -19.22 2.69
C ALA A 73 5.39 -18.11 1.90
N TRP A 74 6.16 -17.28 1.20
CA TRP A 74 5.67 -16.10 0.50
C TRP A 74 6.02 -16.17 -0.97
N ASP A 75 5.02 -15.97 -1.82
CA ASP A 75 5.16 -15.89 -3.27
C ASP A 75 4.91 -14.43 -3.71
N THR A 76 5.76 -13.91 -4.59
CA THR A 76 5.54 -12.61 -5.23
C THR A 76 4.39 -12.71 -6.24
N LEU A 77 3.47 -11.75 -6.18
CA LEU A 77 2.39 -11.61 -7.16
C LEU A 77 2.77 -10.63 -8.27
N ASP A 78 2.23 -10.85 -9.46
CA ASP A 78 2.25 -9.87 -10.53
C ASP A 78 1.17 -8.82 -10.26
N ALA A 79 1.58 -7.68 -9.69
CA ALA A 79 0.68 -6.62 -9.24
C ALA A 79 0.43 -5.59 -10.36
N THR A 80 -0.23 -6.01 -11.43
CA THR A 80 -0.53 -5.15 -12.58
C THR A 80 -1.36 -3.93 -12.15
N GLY A 81 -0.87 -2.74 -12.47
CA GLY A 81 -1.55 -1.47 -12.19
C GLY A 81 -1.31 -0.89 -10.80
N LEU A 82 -0.50 -1.56 -9.96
CA LEU A 82 -0.05 -1.05 -8.67
C LEU A 82 1.38 -0.49 -8.78
N GLY A 83 1.56 0.79 -8.46
CA GLY A 83 2.87 1.43 -8.42
C GLY A 83 3.51 1.60 -9.81
N ASN A 84 3.93 2.83 -10.12
CA ASN A 84 4.56 3.26 -11.37
C ASN A 84 3.80 2.94 -12.68
N ASP A 85 4.07 3.76 -13.70
CA ASP A 85 3.54 3.59 -15.04
C ASP A 85 4.02 2.23 -15.61
N PRO A 86 3.14 1.33 -16.10
CA PRO A 86 3.55 0.04 -16.67
C PRO A 86 4.58 0.15 -17.80
N ASP A 87 4.76 1.35 -18.36
CA ASP A 87 5.72 1.60 -19.43
C ASP A 87 7.14 1.92 -18.93
N GLY A 88 7.37 2.17 -17.63
CA GLY A 88 8.71 2.32 -17.02
C GLY A 88 9.66 3.36 -17.64
N ASN A 89 9.20 4.15 -18.60
CA ASN A 89 10.00 5.02 -19.45
C ASN A 89 9.89 6.50 -19.08
N ASP A 90 9.07 6.83 -18.08
CA ASP A 90 8.93 8.19 -17.61
C ASP A 90 9.78 8.38 -16.35
N GLU A 91 11.07 8.67 -16.53
CA GLU A 91 11.98 9.06 -15.45
C GLU A 91 11.52 10.36 -14.75
N SER A 92 10.55 11.08 -15.32
CA SER A 92 9.86 12.22 -14.72
C SER A 92 8.63 11.83 -13.89
N ALA A 93 8.09 10.63 -14.05
CA ALA A 93 7.06 10.09 -13.17
C ALA A 93 7.75 9.61 -11.89
N GLY A 94 7.87 10.50 -10.91
CA GLY A 94 8.65 10.19 -9.72
C GLY A 94 8.14 8.99 -8.92
N GLU A 95 8.97 8.59 -7.97
CA GLU A 95 8.83 7.33 -7.25
C GLU A 95 7.52 7.26 -6.46
N THR A 96 6.86 6.11 -6.55
CA THR A 96 5.66 5.80 -5.75
C THR A 96 6.09 5.08 -4.47
N ALA A 97 5.94 5.75 -3.33
CA ALA A 97 6.14 5.15 -2.01
C ALA A 97 4.80 4.66 -1.45
N VAL A 98 4.61 3.35 -1.39
CA VAL A 98 3.49 2.71 -0.70
C VAL A 98 3.65 2.89 0.81
N ALA A 99 2.59 3.32 1.48
CA ALA A 99 2.58 3.60 2.90
C ALA A 99 1.79 2.56 3.71
N GLY A 100 0.79 1.91 3.12
CA GLY A 100 -0.01 0.92 3.84
C GLY A 100 -0.89 0.05 2.97
N LEU A 101 -1.33 -1.05 3.58
CA LEU A 101 -2.22 -2.07 3.02
C LEU A 101 -3.37 -2.31 4.01
N ALA A 102 -4.59 -2.35 3.49
CA ALA A 102 -5.78 -2.70 4.26
C ALA A 102 -6.62 -3.73 3.52
N ALA A 103 -7.26 -4.62 4.27
CA ALA A 103 -8.19 -5.61 3.75
C ALA A 103 -9.63 -5.22 4.08
N GLY A 104 -10.51 -5.26 3.08
CA GLY A 104 -11.95 -5.19 3.25
C GLY A 104 -12.62 -6.50 2.83
N ASP A 105 -13.95 -6.56 2.93
CA ASP A 105 -14.72 -7.73 2.49
C ASP A 105 -14.59 -7.92 0.97
N GLY A 106 -13.75 -8.87 0.56
CA GLY A 106 -13.52 -9.21 -0.85
C GLY A 106 -12.67 -8.21 -1.63
N PHE A 107 -11.94 -7.33 -0.97
CA PHE A 107 -11.00 -6.44 -1.64
C PHE A 107 -9.81 -6.04 -0.76
N LEU A 108 -8.75 -5.59 -1.40
CA LEU A 108 -7.59 -4.96 -0.81
C LEU A 108 -7.54 -3.48 -1.19
N LEU A 109 -6.95 -2.68 -0.31
CA LEU A 109 -6.59 -1.29 -0.57
C LEU A 109 -5.12 -1.07 -0.29
N VAL A 110 -4.45 -0.37 -1.18
CA VAL A 110 -3.09 0.16 -0.96
C VAL A 110 -3.16 1.67 -1.01
N ALA A 111 -2.47 2.33 -0.08
CA ALA A 111 -2.27 3.77 -0.10
C ALA A 111 -0.79 4.09 -0.22
N GLY A 112 -0.47 5.18 -0.92
CA GLY A 112 0.89 5.65 -1.10
C GLY A 112 0.95 7.08 -1.59
N THR A 113 2.17 7.55 -1.80
CA THR A 113 2.46 8.89 -2.27
C THR A 113 3.37 8.79 -3.48
N ARG A 114 3.05 9.49 -4.56
CA ARG A 114 3.96 9.66 -5.70
C ARG A 114 4.69 10.98 -5.55
N GLY A 115 6.01 10.92 -5.51
CA GLY A 115 6.84 12.11 -5.71
C GLY A 115 6.86 12.48 -7.19
N GLY A 116 6.95 13.76 -7.49
CA GLY A 116 7.19 14.27 -8.84
C GLY A 116 7.97 15.57 -8.75
N GLN A 117 8.88 15.80 -9.69
CA GLN A 117 9.53 17.10 -9.82
C GLN A 117 8.59 18.04 -10.59
N SER A 118 8.18 19.15 -9.97
CA SER A 118 7.66 20.27 -10.74
C SER A 118 8.84 21.05 -11.30
N GLY A 119 8.74 21.56 -12.53
CA GLY A 119 9.78 22.36 -13.17
C GLY A 119 10.12 23.69 -12.49
N ASP A 120 9.51 23.99 -11.34
CA ASP A 120 9.75 25.16 -10.48
C ASP A 120 10.37 24.74 -9.11
N ASP A 121 11.16 23.67 -9.08
CA ASP A 121 11.85 23.08 -7.91
C ASP A 121 10.97 22.62 -6.74
N LYS A 122 9.64 22.72 -6.89
CA LYS A 122 8.68 22.21 -5.91
C LYS A 122 8.42 20.74 -6.15
N ALA A 123 8.81 19.91 -5.21
CA ALA A 123 8.39 18.53 -5.16
C ALA A 123 6.85 18.46 -5.02
N LEU A 124 6.20 17.85 -6.01
CA LEU A 124 4.78 17.53 -5.99
C LEU A 124 4.62 16.16 -5.36
N PHE A 125 3.85 16.09 -4.28
CA PHE A 125 3.50 14.84 -3.62
C PHE A 125 2.02 14.60 -3.81
N ILE A 126 1.72 13.52 -4.53
CA ILE A 126 0.36 13.17 -4.93
C ILE A 126 -0.09 11.96 -4.12
N PRO A 127 -1.14 12.07 -3.29
CA PRO A 127 -1.69 10.93 -2.58
C PRO A 127 -2.41 10.00 -3.57
N LEU A 128 -2.13 8.71 -3.46
CA LEU A 128 -2.65 7.68 -4.33
C LEU A 128 -3.29 6.56 -3.50
N VAL A 129 -4.42 6.06 -3.96
CA VAL A 129 -5.09 4.89 -3.39
C VAL A 129 -5.40 3.93 -4.53
N TRP A 130 -5.09 2.65 -4.33
CA TRP A 130 -5.43 1.57 -5.26
C TRP A 130 -6.34 0.57 -4.60
N ARG A 131 -7.20 -0.06 -5.41
CA ARG A 131 -8.08 -1.15 -5.00
C ARG A 131 -7.85 -2.38 -5.87
N SER A 132 -7.89 -3.55 -5.25
CA SER A 132 -7.88 -4.84 -5.94
C SER A 132 -8.91 -5.78 -5.35
N GLU A 133 -9.51 -6.63 -6.19
CA GLU A 133 -10.44 -7.69 -5.76
C GLU A 133 -9.77 -9.08 -5.73
N ASP A 134 -8.57 -9.21 -6.30
CA ASP A 134 -7.84 -10.48 -6.48
C ASP A 134 -6.40 -10.45 -5.91
N GLY A 135 -5.88 -9.27 -5.59
CA GLY A 135 -4.50 -9.02 -5.16
C GLY A 135 -3.50 -8.88 -6.30
N GLU A 136 -3.90 -9.10 -7.55
CA GLU A 136 -3.05 -9.11 -8.75
C GLU A 136 -3.35 -7.92 -9.67
N THR A 137 -4.64 -7.61 -9.86
CA THR A 137 -5.09 -6.49 -10.69
C THR A 137 -5.49 -5.32 -9.80
N TRP A 138 -4.83 -4.18 -10.00
CA TRP A 138 -5.04 -2.99 -9.19
C TRP A 138 -5.56 -1.82 -10.01
N GLN A 139 -6.57 -1.15 -9.47
CA GLN A 139 -7.16 0.05 -10.04
C GLN A 139 -6.90 1.24 -9.11
N GLN A 140 -6.28 2.28 -9.63
CA GLN A 140 -6.16 3.55 -8.91
C GLN A 140 -7.53 4.21 -8.76
N LEU A 141 -7.85 4.60 -7.53
CA LEU A 141 -9.06 5.35 -7.17
C LEU A 141 -8.84 6.85 -7.32
N GLU A 142 -9.93 7.58 -7.49
CA GLU A 142 -9.89 9.05 -7.52
C GLU A 142 -9.62 9.61 -6.11
N THR A 143 -8.60 10.44 -5.98
CA THR A 143 -8.16 11.05 -4.71
C THR A 143 -8.41 12.56 -4.63
N SER A 144 -9.25 13.10 -5.52
CA SER A 144 -9.51 14.55 -5.69
C SER A 144 -10.10 15.26 -4.46
N GLY A 145 -10.50 14.52 -3.42
CA GLY A 145 -10.96 15.06 -2.14
C GLY A 145 -9.96 14.95 -0.98
N LEU A 146 -8.79 14.34 -1.20
CA LEU A 146 -7.75 14.24 -0.16
C LEU A 146 -6.99 15.57 -0.07
N THR A 147 -6.88 16.09 1.15
CA THR A 147 -6.10 17.30 1.43
C THR A 147 -4.67 17.00 1.87
N ALA A 148 -4.37 15.74 2.21
CA ALA A 148 -3.03 15.31 2.58
C ALA A 148 -2.11 15.28 1.35
N ARG A 149 -0.83 15.62 1.53
CA ARG A 149 0.21 15.47 0.51
C ARG A 149 0.90 14.12 0.59
N TYR A 150 1.09 13.63 1.82
CA TYR A 150 1.66 12.32 2.11
C TYR A 150 0.59 11.44 2.71
N LEU A 151 0.46 10.21 2.25
CA LEU A 151 -0.29 9.18 2.96
C LEU A 151 0.67 8.38 3.83
N ASP A 152 0.30 8.19 5.10
CA ASP A 152 1.04 7.40 6.08
C ASP A 152 0.44 6.00 6.24
N THR A 153 -0.89 5.89 6.15
CA THR A 153 -1.57 4.61 6.32
C THR A 153 -3.00 4.64 5.78
N ILE A 154 -3.57 3.45 5.61
CA ILE A 154 -4.95 3.24 5.22
C ILE A 154 -5.56 2.11 6.06
N VAL A 155 -6.82 2.28 6.43
CA VAL A 155 -7.60 1.27 7.15
C VAL A 155 -9.00 1.18 6.55
N THR A 156 -9.58 -0.01 6.55
CA THR A 156 -10.98 -0.23 6.17
C THR A 156 -11.89 -0.10 7.38
N LEU A 157 -13.10 0.41 7.17
CA LEU A 157 -14.14 0.53 8.19
C LEU A 157 -15.52 0.42 7.51
N ASP A 158 -16.38 -0.48 7.98
CA ASP A 158 -17.81 -0.63 7.63
C ASP A 158 -18.28 0.10 6.36
N GLY A 159 -17.99 -0.49 5.19
CA GLY A 159 -18.44 0.03 3.89
C GLY A 159 -17.58 1.13 3.27
N GLY A 160 -16.43 1.47 3.87
CA GLY A 160 -15.49 2.48 3.38
C GLY A 160 -14.07 2.28 3.90
N PHE A 161 -13.28 3.36 3.81
CA PHE A 161 -11.90 3.40 4.30
C PHE A 161 -11.56 4.77 4.86
N LEU A 162 -10.55 4.81 5.73
CA LEU A 162 -9.90 6.02 6.21
C LEU A 162 -8.44 5.99 5.76
N ALA A 163 -8.00 7.07 5.12
CA ALA A 163 -6.61 7.31 4.82
C ALA A 163 -6.10 8.43 5.74
N PHE A 164 -4.96 8.21 6.36
CA PHE A 164 -4.29 9.20 7.21
C PHE A 164 -3.00 9.65 6.55
N GLY A 165 -2.64 10.90 6.78
CA GLY A 165 -1.55 11.54 6.09
C GLY A 165 -1.24 12.92 6.63
N THR A 166 -0.15 13.49 6.13
CA THR A 166 0.29 14.84 6.50
C THR A 166 0.30 15.77 5.28
N GLU A 167 0.16 17.07 5.54
CA GLU A 167 0.35 18.11 4.53
C GLU A 167 1.85 18.44 4.37
N ASP A 168 2.61 18.35 5.45
CA ASP A 168 4.04 18.65 5.51
C ASP A 168 4.87 17.40 5.83
N ILE A 169 6.15 17.43 5.43
CA ILE A 169 7.14 16.42 5.83
C ILE A 169 7.28 16.48 7.37
N PRO A 170 7.10 15.35 8.09
CA PRO A 170 7.25 15.33 9.54
C PRO A 170 8.64 15.85 9.97
N ARG A 171 8.66 16.94 10.74
CA ARG A 171 9.91 17.51 11.27
C ARG A 171 10.38 16.71 12.48
N PRO A 172 11.62 16.19 12.49
CA PRO A 172 12.23 15.70 13.71
C PRO A 172 12.21 16.80 14.79
N PRO A 173 11.81 16.49 16.04
CA PRO A 173 11.80 17.48 17.10
C PRO A 173 13.21 18.04 17.34
N GLY A 174 13.37 19.37 17.28
CA GLY A 174 14.61 20.06 17.65
C GLY A 174 15.51 20.49 16.49
N LEU A 175 15.09 20.34 15.23
CA LEU A 175 15.77 20.97 14.09
C LEU A 175 15.23 22.40 13.90
N PRO A 176 16.11 23.43 13.85
CA PRO A 176 15.70 24.81 13.57
C PRO A 176 15.21 24.95 12.12
N GLU A 177 14.31 25.92 11.88
CA GLU A 177 13.71 26.15 10.56
C GLU A 177 14.72 26.64 9.50
N GLU A 178 15.88 27.12 9.94
CA GLU A 178 16.87 27.83 9.13
C GLU A 178 17.87 26.91 8.40
N ASP A 179 17.91 25.61 8.72
CA ASP A 179 18.92 24.67 8.18
C ASP A 179 18.45 23.90 6.91
N LEU A 180 17.28 24.24 6.36
CA LEU A 180 16.70 23.56 5.18
C LEU A 180 16.37 24.50 4.01
N GLU A 181 16.48 25.80 4.22
CA GLU A 181 16.45 26.79 3.14
C GLU A 181 17.92 27.06 2.77
N ASP A 182 18.28 26.82 1.51
CA ASP A 182 19.53 27.25 0.86
C ASP A 182 20.76 26.31 0.92
N GLU A 183 20.71 25.20 0.15
CA GLU A 183 21.91 24.71 -0.57
C GLU A 183 21.97 25.24 -2.02
N GLU A 184 21.16 26.24 -2.37
CA GLU A 184 21.23 26.93 -3.67
C GLU A 184 21.84 28.32 -3.53
N GLU A 185 23.15 28.43 -3.34
CA GLU A 185 23.89 29.66 -3.74
C GLU A 185 25.42 29.42 -3.75
N GLU A 186 25.92 28.75 -4.79
CA GLU A 186 27.30 28.95 -5.27
C GLU A 186 27.26 29.13 -6.80
N GLU A 187 26.49 30.12 -7.29
CA GLU A 187 26.81 30.75 -8.58
C GLU A 187 28.06 31.62 -8.41
N GLY A 188 29.22 30.96 -8.45
CA GLY A 188 30.49 31.63 -8.64
C GLY A 188 30.56 32.25 -10.03
N THR A 189 30.19 33.53 -10.14
CA THR A 189 30.43 34.37 -11.32
C THR A 189 31.93 34.67 -11.44
N GLY A 190 32.69 33.66 -11.88
CA GLY A 190 34.10 33.79 -12.26
C GLY A 190 34.24 34.31 -13.69
N ASP A 191 33.85 35.55 -13.95
CA ASP A 191 34.15 36.23 -15.20
C ASP A 191 35.62 36.71 -15.16
N GLU A 192 36.56 35.85 -15.55
CA GLU A 192 37.97 36.23 -15.75
C GLU A 192 38.25 36.36 -17.25
N VAL A 193 38.14 37.60 -17.74
CA VAL A 193 38.54 38.00 -19.09
C VAL A 193 40.08 37.89 -19.20
N PRO A 194 40.64 37.05 -20.09
CA PRO A 194 42.08 37.01 -20.27
C PRO A 194 42.58 38.28 -20.99
N ALA A 195 43.53 38.97 -20.37
CA ALA A 195 44.23 40.11 -20.95
C ALA A 195 45.02 39.69 -22.22
N SER A 196 44.88 40.46 -23.30
CA SER A 196 45.65 40.28 -24.52
C SER A 196 47.11 40.72 -24.34
N PRO A 197 48.11 39.91 -24.73
CA PRO A 197 49.50 40.33 -24.71
C PRO A 197 49.78 41.32 -25.84
N THR A 198 50.53 42.39 -25.51
CA THR A 198 51.07 43.39 -26.45
C THR A 198 52.43 42.94 -26.97
#